data_AF-A0A969CV55-F1
#
_entry.id   AF-A0A969CV55-F1
#
_cell.length_a   1.000
_cell.length_b   1.000
_cell.length_c   1.000
_cell.angle_alpha   90.00
_cell.angle_beta   90.00
_cell.angle_gamma   90.00
#
_symmetry.space_group_name_H-M   'P 1'
#
loop_
_entity.id
_entity.type
_entity.pdbx_description
1 polymer ?
#
loop_
_entity_poly.entity_id
_entity_poly.type
_entity_poly.pdbx_seq_one_letter_code
_entity_poly.pdbx_strand_id
1 'polypeptide(L)' 'MRKQLSEDEIENKCISKYYEEDRPAKMLEQLSWLTEIGFCEVDILWKYYNFAVYGGRK' A
#
# COMPACT_ATOMS: atom_id res chain seq x y z
N MET A 1 3.30 18.11 15.40
CA MET A 1 4.35 19.07 14.99
C MET A 1 4.53 18.97 13.48
N ARG A 2 4.44 20.09 12.75
CA ARG A 2 4.66 20.12 11.30
C ARG A 2 6.15 20.32 11.07
N LYS A 3 6.88 19.27 10.65
CA LYS A 3 8.28 19.42 10.22
C LYS A 3 8.26 19.96 8.80
N GLN A 4 8.89 21.12 8.57
CA GLN A 4 9.23 21.56 7.22
C GLN A 4 10.55 20.88 6.86
N LEU A 5 10.56 20.17 5.74
CA LEU A 5 11.75 19.54 5.17
C LEU A 5 12.29 20.45 4.07
N SER A 6 13.60 20.52 3.91
CA SER A 6 14.20 21.19 2.76
C SER A 6 14.01 20.35 1.49
N GLU A 7 14.12 20.99 0.31
CA GLU A 7 14.07 20.29 -0.98
C GLU A 7 15.15 19.20 -1.08
N ASP A 8 16.36 19.49 -0.61
CA ASP A 8 17.48 18.55 -0.54
C ASP A 8 17.16 17.32 0.32
N GLU A 9 16.53 17.51 1.49
CA GLU A 9 16.10 16.41 2.35
C GLU A 9 14.99 15.57 1.69
N ILE A 10 14.11 16.19 0.91
CA ILE A 10 13.05 15.48 0.20
C ILE A 10 13.68 14.59 -0.88
N GLU A 11 14.54 15.15 -1.73
CA GLU A 11 15.13 14.44 -2.87
C GLU A 11 16.12 13.35 -2.43
N ASN A 12 17.10 13.73 -1.61
CA ASN A 12 18.22 12.84 -1.31
C ASN A 12 17.93 11.84 -0.20
N LYS A 13 16.91 12.08 0.64
CA LYS A 13 16.60 11.22 1.78
C LYS A 13 15.21 10.61 1.71
N CYS A 14 14.15 11.41 1.53
CA CYS A 14 12.80 10.86 1.52
C CYS A 14 12.52 10.03 0.27
N ILE A 15 12.83 10.54 -0.93
CA ILE A 15 12.58 9.83 -2.18
C ILE A 15 13.49 8.59 -2.29
N SER A 16 14.76 8.70 -1.91
CA SER A 16 15.66 7.53 -1.89
C SER A 16 15.13 6.41 -1.00
N LYS A 17 14.72 6.74 0.24
CA LYS A 17 14.12 5.77 1.17
C LYS A 17 12.81 5.19 0.64
N TYR A 18 11.98 6.00 0.01
CA TYR A 18 10.74 5.54 -0.61
C TYR A 18 11.01 4.41 -1.61
N TYR A 19 11.96 4.58 -2.53
CA TYR A 19 12.28 3.54 -3.51
C TYR A 19 12.95 2.29 -2.91
N GLU A 20 13.68 2.44 -1.81
CA GLU A 20 14.32 1.32 -1.11
C GLU A 20 13.32 0.50 -0.28
N GLU A 21 12.44 1.19 0.45
CA GLU A 21 11.64 0.61 1.54
C GLU A 21 10.17 0.37 1.12
N ASP A 22 9.56 1.18 0.25
CA ASP A 22 8.14 1.08 -0.12
C ASP A 22 7.90 0.02 -1.22
N ARG A 23 7.95 -1.25 -0.81
CA ARG A 23 7.71 -2.42 -1.68
C ARG A 23 6.47 -3.18 -1.20
N PRO A 24 5.25 -2.66 -1.45
CA PRO A 24 4.04 -3.37 -1.08
C PRO A 24 3.93 -4.70 -1.84
N ALA A 25 3.31 -5.70 -1.20
CA ALA A 25 2.94 -6.94 -1.86
C ALA A 25 2.02 -6.65 -3.06
N LYS A 26 2.00 -7.55 -4.05
CA LYS A 26 1.13 -7.37 -5.21
C LYS A 26 -0.33 -7.39 -4.76
N MET A 27 -1.15 -6.57 -5.39
CA MET A 27 -2.60 -6.50 -5.10
C MET A 27 -3.26 -7.89 -5.09
N LEU A 28 -2.91 -8.76 -6.05
CA LEU A 28 -3.45 -10.13 -6.12
C LEU A 28 -3.00 -11.03 -4.95
N GLU A 29 -1.78 -10.84 -4.42
CA GLU A 29 -1.30 -11.56 -3.23
C GLU A 29 -2.09 -11.11 -1.99
N GLN A 30 -2.38 -9.81 -1.89
CA GLN A 30 -3.19 -9.28 -0.79
C GLN A 30 -4.63 -9.82 -0.81
N LEU A 31 -5.23 -10.01 -2.00
CA LEU A 31 -6.53 -10.66 -2.14
C LEU A 31 -6.47 -12.16 -1.81
N SER A 32 -5.37 -12.85 -2.14
CA SER A 32 -5.22 -14.27 -1.81
C SER A 32 -5.19 -14.48 -0.30
N TRP A 33 -4.50 -13.61 0.45
CA TRP A 33 -4.46 -13.69 1.92
C TRP A 33 -5.86 -13.62 2.55
N LEU A 34 -6.75 -12.76 2.06
CA LEU A 34 -8.13 -12.69 2.55
C LEU A 34 -8.89 -14.00 2.29
N THR A 35 -8.68 -14.59 1.12
CA THR A 35 -9.28 -15.88 0.77
C THR A 35 -8.73 -17.01 1.65
N GLU A 36 -7.42 -17.03 1.88
CA GLU A 36 -6.72 -18.02 2.69
C GLU A 36 -7.17 -18.02 4.17
N ILE A 37 -7.53 -16.86 4.71
CA ILE A 37 -8.06 -16.75 6.09
C ILE A 37 -9.58 -16.95 6.19
N GLY A 38 -10.23 -17.35 5.10
CA GLY A 38 -11.62 -17.80 5.07
C GLY A 38 -12.65 -16.74 4.68
N PHE A 39 -12.25 -15.59 4.14
CA PHE A 39 -13.22 -14.70 3.48
C PHE A 39 -13.64 -15.28 2.13
N CYS A 40 -14.89 -15.07 1.77
CA CYS A 40 -15.49 -15.39 0.48
C CYS A 40 -15.91 -14.09 -0.22
N GLU A 41 -16.12 -14.16 -1.54
CA GLU A 41 -16.46 -12.98 -2.36
C GLU A 41 -15.48 -11.82 -2.15
N VAL A 42 -14.19 -12.15 -2.12
CA VAL A 42 -13.10 -11.18 -1.95
C VAL A 42 -12.99 -10.33 -3.21
N ASP A 43 -13.02 -9.01 -3.05
CA ASP A 43 -12.91 -8.04 -4.15
C ASP A 43 -12.28 -6.71 -3.69
N ILE A 44 -11.97 -5.87 -4.67
CA ILE A 44 -11.45 -4.52 -4.51
C ILE A 44 -12.63 -3.55 -4.44
N LEU A 45 -12.93 -3.06 -3.24
CA LEU A 45 -14.03 -2.13 -3.01
C LEU A 45 -13.72 -0.73 -3.53
N TRP A 46 -12.43 -0.37 -3.55
CA TRP A 46 -11.95 0.91 -4.03
C TRP A 46 -10.48 0.83 -4.44
N LYS A 47 -10.09 1.59 -5.45
CA LYS A 47 -8.69 1.78 -5.84
C LYS A 47 -8.45 3.17 -6.41
N TYR A 48 -7.31 3.76 -6.07
CA TYR A 48 -6.82 5.00 -6.68
C TYR A 48 -5.30 5.05 -6.59
N TYR A 49 -4.65 5.23 -7.74
CA TYR A 49 -3.19 5.21 -7.85
C TYR A 49 -2.59 3.96 -7.18
N ASN A 50 -1.68 4.12 -6.23
CA ASN A 50 -1.02 3.02 -5.50
C ASN A 50 -1.81 2.53 -4.27
N PHE A 51 -3.06 2.96 -4.09
CA PHE A 51 -3.87 2.61 -2.94
C PHE A 51 -5.10 1.79 -3.35
N ALA A 52 -5.43 0.80 -2.53
CA ALA A 52 -6.62 -0.01 -2.69
C ALA A 52 -7.21 -0.42 -1.34
N VAL A 53 -8.52 -0.63 -1.30
CA VAL A 53 -9.25 -1.18 -0.17
C VAL A 53 -9.85 -2.52 -0.60
N TYR A 54 -9.50 -3.57 0.13
CA TYR A 54 -9.99 -4.92 -0.11
C TYR A 54 -11.08 -5.28 0.89
N GLY A 55 -12.02 -6.12 0.48
CA GLY A 55 -13.07 -6.63 1.35
C GLY A 55 -13.55 -7.99 0.89
N GLY A 56 -14.33 -8.65 1.74
CA GLY A 56 -15.01 -9.91 1.47
C GLY A 56 -16.00 -10.22 2.59
N ARG A 57 -16.81 -11.26 2.42
CA ARG A 57 -17.73 -11.77 3.45
C ARG A 57 -17.07 -12.89 4.25
N LYS A 58 -17.30 -12.95 5.55
CA LYS A 58 -16.81 -14.02 6.43
C LYS A 58 -17.95 -14.88 6.93
#